data_AF-C9N010-F1
#
_entry.id   AF-C9N010-F1
#
_cell.length_a   1.000
_cell.length_b   1.000
_cell.length_c   1.000
_cell.angle_alpha   90.00
_cell.angle_beta   90.00
_cell.angle_gamma   90.00
#
_symmetry.space_group_name_H-M   'P 1'
#
loop_
_entity.id
_entity.type
_entity.pdbx_description
1 polymer ?
#
loop_
_entity_poly.entity_id
_entity_poly.type
_entity_poly.pdbx_seq_one_letter_code
_entity_poly.pdbx_strand_id
1 'polypeptide(L)' 'MQKNILVTGANGYIGRNVINYLIENNMNVIATDISLNNVKNNEKIKK' A
#
# COMPACT_ATOMS: atom_id res chain seq x y z
N MET A 1 12.98 -4.55 -14.95
CA MET A 1 11.58 -4.11 -14.75
C MET A 1 11.27 -4.15 -13.26
N GLN A 2 10.77 -3.07 -12.66
CA GLN A 2 10.44 -3.05 -11.23
C GLN A 2 9.17 -3.89 -10.99
N LYS A 3 9.18 -4.78 -9.99
CA LYS A 3 8.03 -5.62 -9.64
C LYS A 3 7.00 -4.81 -8.88
N ASN A 4 5.71 -5.00 -9.19
CA ASN A 4 4.60 -4.37 -8.49
C ASN A 4 4.05 -5.34 -7.43
N ILE A 5 3.74 -4.83 -6.24
CA ILE A 5 3.12 -5.59 -5.15
C ILE A 5 1.72 -5.05 -4.92
N LEU A 6 0.71 -5.90 -5.05
CA LEU A 6 -0.67 -5.59 -4.67
C LEU A 6 -0.90 -5.99 -3.22
N VAL A 7 -1.35 -5.05 -2.39
CA VAL A 7 -1.74 -5.31 -1.00
C VAL A 7 -3.25 -5.08 -0.88
N THR A 8 -3.99 -6.16 -0.60
CA THR A 8 -5.42 -6.11 -0.25
C THR A 8 -5.60 -5.90 1.26
N GLY A 9 -6.73 -5.35 1.70
CA GLY A 9 -6.91 -4.99 3.11
C GLY A 9 -5.92 -3.90 3.57
N ALA A 10 -5.55 -3.01 2.64
CA ALA A 10 -4.55 -1.95 2.83
C ALA A 10 -4.81 -1.03 4.03
N ASN A 11 -6.08 -0.82 4.41
CA ASN A 11 -6.48 -0.04 5.58
C ASN A 11 -6.52 -0.84 6.89
N GLY A 12 -6.42 -2.16 6.80
CA GLY A 12 -6.35 -3.05 7.94
C GLY A 12 -5.17 -2.73 8.87
N TYR A 13 -5.22 -3.28 10.08
CA TYR A 13 -4.11 -3.16 11.03
C TYR A 13 -2.79 -3.71 10.45
N ILE A 14 -2.85 -4.84 9.75
CA ILE A 14 -1.68 -5.47 9.14
C ILE A 14 -1.31 -4.77 7.84
N GLY A 15 -2.29 -4.55 6.94
CA GLY A 15 -2.05 -3.98 5.61
C GLY A 15 -1.31 -2.64 5.66
N ARG A 16 -1.68 -1.74 6.57
CA ARG A 16 -1.01 -0.43 6.71
C ARG A 16 0.48 -0.56 7.06
N ASN A 17 0.82 -1.50 7.93
CA ASN A 17 2.19 -1.69 8.40
C ASN A 17 3.03 -2.37 7.30
N VAL A 18 2.44 -3.32 6.57
CA VAL A 18 3.08 -3.94 5.41
C VAL A 18 3.38 -2.90 4.32
N ILE A 19 2.41 -2.01 4.01
CA ILE A 19 2.61 -0.95 3.01
C ILE A 19 3.77 -0.03 3.42
N ASN A 20 3.82 0.41 4.68
CA ASN A 20 4.92 1.24 5.18
C ASN A 20 6.27 0.55 5.00
N TYR A 21 6.39 -0.71 5.44
CA TYR A 21 7.61 -1.49 5.27
C TYR A 21 8.04 -1.60 3.81
N LEU A 22 7.11 -1.88 2.89
CA LEU A 22 7.42 -2.00 1.47
C LEU A 22 7.90 -0.67 0.86
N ILE A 23 7.27 0.45 1.22
CA ILE A 23 7.65 1.79 0.75
C ILE A 23 9.04 2.19 1.29
N GLU A 24 9.32 1.93 2.56
CA GLU A 24 10.62 2.16 3.19
C GLU A 24 11.75 1.37 2.50
N ASN A 25 11.42 0.23 1.91
CA ASN A 25 12.33 -0.62 1.14
C ASN A 25 12.30 -0.33 -0.37
N ASN A 26 11.85 0.87 -0.79
CA ASN A 26 11.85 1.32 -2.20
C ASN A 26 11.07 0.40 -3.17
N MET A 27 10.07 -0.32 -2.67
CA MET A 27 9.21 -1.18 -3.49
C MET A 27 8.05 -0.39 -4.11
N ASN A 28 7.57 -0.83 -5.27
CA ASN A 28 6.38 -0.24 -5.91
C ASN A 28 5.12 -0.97 -5.44
N VAL A 29 4.23 -0.26 -4.76
CA VAL A 29 3.06 -0.84 -4.07
C VAL A 29 1.76 -0.28 -4.64
N ILE A 30 0.82 -1.19 -4.91
CA ILE A 30 -0.57 -0.88 -5.25
C ILE A 30 -1.41 -1.30 -4.04
N ALA A 31 -2.11 -0.35 -3.44
CA ALA A 31 -2.87 -0.59 -2.22
C ALA A 31 -4.37 -0.63 -2.54
N THR A 32 -5.04 -1.72 -2.18
CA THR A 32 -6.49 -1.88 -2.41
C THR A 32 -7.20 -2.31 -1.14
N ASP A 33 -8.41 -1.82 -0.95
CA ASP A 33 -9.28 -2.15 0.19
C ASP A 33 -10.74 -1.96 -0.23
N ILE A 34 -11.68 -2.55 0.52
CA ILE A 34 -13.12 -2.37 0.34
C ILE A 34 -13.51 -0.90 0.56
N SER A 35 -12.81 -0.20 1.46
CA SER A 35 -12.98 1.25 1.67
C SER A 35 -11.64 1.96 1.65
N LEU A 36 -11.50 2.94 0.76
CA LEU A 36 -10.29 3.75 0.60
C LEU A 36 -10.26 5.00 1.50
N ASN A 37 -11.31 5.23 2.30
CA ASN A 37 -11.48 6.45 3.09
C ASN A 37 -10.32 6.72 4.06
N ASN A 38 -9.68 5.66 4.55
CA ASN A 38 -8.55 5.74 5.49
C ASN A 38 -7.18 5.45 4.85
N VAL A 39 -7.10 5.20 3.53
CA VAL A 39 -5.81 4.95 2.88
C VAL A 39 -5.12 6.30 2.77
N LYS A 40 -4.03 6.48 3.53
CA LYS A 40 -3.24 7.72 3.50
C LYS A 40 -2.86 8.06 2.05
N ASN A 41 -3.13 9.29 1.64
CA ASN A 41 -2.63 9.80 0.36
C ASN A 41 -1.10 9.89 0.46
N ASN A 42 -0.42 9.16 -0.42
CA ASN A 42 1.02 9.15 -0.50
C ASN A 42 1.39 9.02 -1.98
N GLU A 43 2.31 9.83 -2.49
CA GLU A 43 2.63 9.89 -3.93
C GLU A 43 3.12 8.54 -4.49
N LYS A 44 3.63 7.67 -3.61
CA LYS A 44 4.10 6.33 -3.92
C LYS A 44 3.02 5.23 -3.87
N ILE A 45 1.77 5.58 -3.52
CA ILE A 45 0.66 4.62 -3.43
C ILE A 45 -0.33 4.92 -4.55
N LYS A 46 -0.49 3.97 -5.48
CA LYS A 46 -1.64 3.94 -6.38
C LYS A 46 -2.82 3.27 -5.67
N LYS A 47 -3.93 4.01 -5.55
CA LYS A 47 -5.21 3.57 -5.01
C LYS A 47 -6.05 2.91 -6.10
#